data_AF-A0A8T0RM39-F1
#
_entry.id   AF-A0A8T0RM39-F1
#
_cell.length_a   1.000
_cell.length_b   1.000
_cell.length_c   1.000
_cell.angle_alpha   90.00
_cell.angle_beta   90.00
_cell.angle_gamma   90.00
#
_symmetry.space_group_name_H-M   'P 1'
#
loop_
_entity.id
_entity.type
_entity.pdbx_description
1 polymer ?
#
loop_
_entity_poly.entity_id
_entity_poly.type
_entity_poly.pdbx_seq_one_letter_code
_entity_poly.pdbx_strand_id
1 'polypeptide(L)'
;MVNMYRHERQGSRLWDIRKAQELPNTVTEMQSDGPVTLLHLDPYKVVTGVPSDGQVHVWETRTGELLNALSCGEPARSGGRITVSSMAVDGCRMVMAGSSPEGSVSHHRDFLRSSAPLPSVGEEASRFWRPRQFGENDDNSEDKDYY
;
A
#
# COMPACT_ATOMS: atom_id res chain seq x y z
N MET A 1 30.00 -22.82 14.65
CA MET A 1 28.60 -23.03 14.19
C MET A 1 27.82 -21.80 14.62
N VAL A 2 27.56 -20.85 13.72
CA VAL A 2 26.77 -19.66 14.04
C VAL A 2 25.32 -20.01 13.71
N ASN A 3 24.46 -20.03 14.72
CA ASN A 3 23.02 -20.15 14.51
C ASN A 3 22.56 -18.96 13.66
N MET A 4 22.24 -19.22 12.39
CA MET A 4 21.49 -18.27 11.58
C MET A 4 20.08 -18.21 12.19
N TYR A 5 19.82 -17.16 12.97
CA TYR A 5 18.45 -16.82 13.34
C TYR A 5 17.65 -16.69 12.06
N ARG A 6 16.71 -17.61 11.85
CA ARG A 6 15.70 -17.49 10.81
C ARG A 6 14.93 -16.23 11.17
N HIS A 7 15.21 -15.14 10.46
CA HIS A 7 14.45 -13.90 10.61
C HIS A 7 12.99 -14.27 10.32
N GLU A 8 12.16 -14.32 11.36
CA GLU A 8 10.72 -14.49 11.15
C GLU A 8 10.28 -13.30 10.30
N ARG A 9 9.71 -13.61 9.13
CA ARG A 9 9.17 -12.58 8.26
C ARG A 9 7.99 -11.94 8.98
N GLN A 10 8.09 -10.63 9.22
CA GLN A 10 7.01 -9.88 9.82
C GLN A 10 5.96 -9.61 8.73
N GLY A 11 4.70 -9.59 9.13
CA GLY A 11 3.62 -9.45 8.20
C GLY A 11 2.26 -9.64 8.83
N SER A 12 1.24 -9.28 8.08
CA SER A 12 -0.16 -9.54 8.41
C SER A 12 -0.64 -10.79 7.67
N ARG A 13 -1.64 -11.47 8.24
CA ARG A 13 -2.27 -12.62 7.61
C ARG A 13 -3.79 -12.45 7.61
N LEU A 14 -4.44 -12.81 6.51
CA LEU A 14 -5.90 -12.83 6.39
C LEU A 14 -6.42 -14.26 6.42
N TRP A 15 -7.35 -14.58 7.31
CA TRP A 15 -7.77 -15.95 7.62
C TRP A 15 -9.29 -16.09 7.43
N ASP A 16 -9.76 -17.20 6.85
CA ASP A 16 -11.20 -17.50 6.74
C ASP A 16 -11.61 -18.46 7.87
N ILE A 17 -12.22 -17.91 8.92
CA ILE A 17 -12.64 -18.68 10.11
C ILE A 17 -13.72 -19.73 9.82
N ARG A 18 -14.43 -19.62 8.69
CA ARG A 18 -15.48 -20.59 8.31
C ARG A 18 -14.87 -21.88 7.76
N LYS A 19 -13.64 -21.81 7.25
CA LYS A 19 -12.87 -22.98 6.80
C LYS A 19 -12.18 -23.67 7.97
N ALA A 20 -12.94 -23.92 9.04
CA ALA A 20 -12.51 -24.62 10.24
C ALA A 20 -12.20 -26.10 9.93
N GLN A 21 -11.09 -26.36 9.24
CA GLN A 21 -10.37 -27.62 9.34
C GLN A 21 -9.13 -27.40 10.19
N GLU A 22 -8.52 -28.48 10.65
CA GLU A 22 -7.59 -28.59 11.80
C GLU A 22 -6.36 -27.66 11.80
N LEU A 23 -6.16 -26.86 10.75
CA LEU A 23 -5.19 -25.78 10.69
C LEU A 23 -5.85 -24.54 10.08
N PRO A 24 -5.64 -23.34 10.67
CA PRO A 24 -6.12 -22.12 10.06
C PRO A 24 -5.47 -21.92 8.68
N ASN A 25 -6.28 -22.01 7.63
CA ASN A 25 -5.82 -21.79 6.28
C ASN A 25 -5.73 -20.28 6.04
N THR A 26 -4.51 -19.75 6.07
CA THR A 26 -4.22 -18.37 5.65
C THR A 26 -4.73 -18.19 4.21
N VAL A 27 -5.63 -17.22 4.02
CA VAL A 27 -6.13 -16.79 2.69
C VAL A 27 -5.01 -16.10 1.94
N THR A 28 -4.31 -15.17 2.59
CA THR A 28 -3.13 -14.51 2.04
C THR A 28 -2.22 -13.95 3.14
N GLU A 29 -0.93 -13.77 2.82
CA GLU A 29 0.10 -13.18 3.68
C GLU A 29 0.62 -11.87 3.07
N MET A 30 0.81 -10.87 3.92
CA MET A 30 1.07 -9.49 3.53
C MET A 30 2.34 -9.07 4.26
N GLN A 31 3.46 -9.07 3.53
CA GLN A 31 4.79 -8.93 4.13
C GLN A 31 5.01 -7.50 4.62
N SER A 32 5.76 -7.34 5.70
CA SER A 32 6.15 -6.03 6.21
C SER A 32 7.59 -6.04 6.74
N ASP A 33 8.24 -4.89 6.62
CA ASP A 33 9.63 -4.72 7.09
C ASP A 33 9.73 -4.46 8.60
N GLY A 34 8.60 -4.49 9.30
CA GLY A 34 8.50 -4.30 10.73
C GLY A 34 7.11 -4.63 11.27
N PRO A 35 6.87 -4.39 12.58
CA PRO A 35 5.64 -4.79 13.23
C PRO A 35 4.49 -3.91 12.73
N VAL A 36 3.46 -4.55 12.18
CA VAL A 36 2.23 -3.87 11.80
C VAL A 36 1.46 -3.51 13.06
N THR A 37 1.19 -2.22 13.26
CA THR A 37 0.43 -1.72 14.43
C THR A 37 -0.87 -1.03 14.02
N LEU A 38 -1.02 -0.72 12.73
CA LEU A 38 -2.21 -0.09 12.16
C LEU A 38 -2.82 -1.03 11.12
N LEU A 39 -4.14 -1.22 11.17
CA LEU A 39 -4.85 -2.12 10.29
C LEU A 39 -6.22 -1.53 9.92
N HIS A 40 -6.56 -1.61 8.64
CA HIS A 40 -7.92 -1.49 8.13
C HIS A 40 -8.17 -2.62 7.13
N LEU A 41 -9.38 -3.15 7.12
CA LEU A 41 -9.80 -4.22 6.21
C LEU A 41 -11.20 -3.92 5.70
N ASP A 42 -11.36 -4.00 4.38
CA ASP A 42 -12.66 -4.02 3.72
C ASP A 42 -12.64 -5.09 2.59
N PRO A 43 -13.78 -5.32 1.89
CA PRO A 43 -13.85 -6.35 0.85
C PRO A 43 -12.87 -6.17 -0.32
N TYR A 44 -12.34 -4.96 -0.54
CA TYR A 44 -11.53 -4.60 -1.68
C TYR A 44 -10.06 -4.40 -1.34
N LYS A 45 -9.75 -3.94 -0.12
CA LYS A 45 -8.37 -3.73 0.32
C LYS A 45 -8.13 -4.02 1.79
N VAL A 46 -6.86 -4.30 2.06
CA VAL A 46 -6.28 -4.18 3.39
C VAL A 46 -5.35 -2.98 3.39
N VAL A 47 -5.34 -2.22 4.47
CA VAL A 47 -4.34 -1.17 4.69
C VAL A 47 -3.59 -1.49 5.98
N THR A 48 -2.27 -1.58 5.90
CA THR A 48 -1.40 -1.84 7.04
C THR A 48 -0.43 -0.68 7.24
N GLY A 49 -0.07 -0.37 8.49
CA GLY A 49 0.94 0.63 8.81
C GLY A 49 2.00 0.07 9.75
N VAL A 50 3.26 0.35 9.43
CA VAL A 50 4.42 0.03 10.27
C VAL A 50 4.98 1.35 10.79
N PRO A 51 5.03 1.61 12.10
CA PRO A 51 5.40 2.93 12.62
C PRO A 51 6.75 3.45 12.16
N SER A 52 7.72 2.55 11.95
CA SER A 52 9.12 2.89 11.69
C SER A 52 9.49 3.13 10.22
N ASP A 53 8.65 2.72 9.27
CA ASP A 53 8.90 2.96 7.84
C ASP A 53 8.27 4.26 7.33
N GLY A 54 7.38 4.87 8.12
CA GLY A 54 6.70 6.12 7.78
C GLY A 54 5.67 5.97 6.65
N GLN A 55 5.34 4.73 6.30
CA GLN A 55 4.45 4.38 5.20
C GLN A 55 3.24 3.59 5.69
N VAL A 56 2.18 3.67 4.90
CA VAL A 56 1.06 2.73 4.97
C VAL A 56 0.97 1.98 3.65
N HIS A 57 0.84 0.67 3.74
CA HIS A 57 0.79 -0.23 2.60
C HIS A 57 -0.66 -0.58 2.31
N VAL A 58 -1.06 -0.48 1.04
CA VAL A 58 -2.40 -0.85 0.57
C VAL A 58 -2.27 -2.12 -0.25
N TRP A 59 -3.13 -3.08 0.03
CA TRP A 59 -3.04 -4.43 -0.54
C TRP A 59 -4.39 -4.88 -1.08
N GLU A 60 -4.37 -5.77 -2.07
CA GLU A 60 -5.56 -6.45 -2.56
C GLU A 60 -5.97 -7.54 -1.55
N THR A 61 -7.23 -7.56 -1.11
CA THR A 61 -7.71 -8.42 -0.01
C THR A 61 -7.65 -9.93 -0.32
N ARG A 62 -7.94 -10.33 -1.55
CA ARG A 62 -8.03 -11.72 -1.99
C ARG A 62 -6.66 -12.33 -2.29
N THR A 63 -5.78 -11.60 -2.97
CA THR A 63 -4.48 -12.06 -3.43
C THR A 63 -3.36 -11.71 -2.45
N GLY A 64 -3.52 -10.62 -1.67
CA GLY A 64 -2.46 -10.05 -0.84
C GLY A 64 -1.38 -9.33 -1.64
N GLU A 65 -1.64 -9.03 -2.91
CA GLU A 65 -0.73 -8.21 -3.72
C GLU A 65 -0.61 -6.80 -3.16
N LEU A 66 0.61 -6.29 -3.06
CA LEU A 66 0.85 -4.89 -2.72
C LEU A 66 0.36 -4.00 -3.86
N LEU A 67 -0.66 -3.19 -3.59
CA LEU A 67 -1.20 -2.22 -4.53
C LEU A 67 -0.50 -0.87 -4.43
N ASN A 68 -0.15 -0.42 -3.22
CA ASN A 68 0.53 0.86 -2.99
C ASN A 68 1.35 0.90 -1.70
N ALA A 69 2.28 1.84 -1.63
CA ALA A 69 2.90 2.30 -0.40
C ALA A 69 2.79 3.83 -0.34
N LEU A 70 2.13 4.34 0.69
CA LEU A 70 1.75 5.75 0.83
C LEU A 70 2.52 6.36 2.01
N SER A 71 3.32 7.38 1.73
CA SER A 71 4.05 8.11 2.77
C SER A 71 3.11 8.96 3.63
N CYS A 72 3.32 8.97 4.95
CA CYS A 72 2.59 9.80 5.91
C CYS A 72 2.93 11.31 5.82
N GLY A 73 3.92 11.68 4.98
CA GLY A 73 4.30 13.06 4.72
C GLY A 73 5.42 13.17 3.69
N GLU A 74 5.83 14.38 3.37
CA GLU A 74 7.00 14.62 2.53
C GLU A 74 8.29 14.42 3.35
N PRO A 75 9.38 13.92 2.72
CA PRO A 75 10.66 13.77 3.38
C PRO A 75 11.10 15.05 4.09
N ALA A 76 11.52 14.90 5.34
CA ALA A 76 12.10 15.96 6.15
C ALA A 76 13.28 16.61 5.43
N ARG A 77 13.28 17.94 5.28
CA ARG A 77 14.41 18.67 4.65
C ARG A 77 15.69 18.53 5.46
N SER A 78 15.53 18.31 6.76
CA SER A 78 16.62 18.16 7.72
C SER A 78 17.13 16.71 7.86
N GLY A 79 16.61 15.75 7.08
CA GLY A 79 17.17 14.40 6.99
C GLY A 79 16.82 13.46 8.14
N GLY A 80 15.60 13.54 8.71
CA GLY A 80 15.13 12.57 9.70
C GLY A 80 13.93 11.74 9.24
N ARG A 81 13.65 10.67 9.99
CA ARG A 81 12.61 9.68 9.63
C ARG A 81 11.22 10.21 9.95
N ILE A 82 10.30 10.00 9.01
CA ILE A 82 8.87 10.15 9.23
C ILE A 82 8.37 8.87 9.89
N THR A 83 7.45 9.01 10.83
CA THR A 83 6.74 7.88 11.43
C THR A 83 5.25 7.97 11.13
N VAL A 84 4.54 6.86 11.30
CA VAL A 84 3.09 6.83 11.32
C VAL A 84 2.62 6.30 12.68
N SER A 85 1.73 7.02 13.34
CA SER A 85 1.22 6.67 14.67
C SER A 85 -0.29 6.41 14.68
N SER A 86 -1.02 6.93 13.68
CA SER A 86 -2.45 6.71 13.55
C SER A 86 -2.90 6.76 12.09
N MET A 87 -3.99 6.06 11.81
CA MET A 87 -4.60 5.99 10.49
C MET A 87 -6.11 5.77 10.63
N ALA A 88 -6.88 6.43 9.76
CA ALA A 88 -8.30 6.17 9.57
C ALA A 88 -8.62 6.06 8.08
N VAL A 89 -9.41 5.06 7.70
CA VAL A 89 -9.78 4.76 6.31
C VAL A 89 -11.30 4.71 6.20
N ASP A 90 -11.83 5.43 5.22
CA ASP A 90 -13.27 5.45 4.87
C ASP A 90 -13.40 5.24 3.37
N GLY A 91 -13.63 3.99 2.97
CA GLY A 91 -13.73 3.58 1.57
C GLY A 91 -12.52 4.07 0.76
N CYS A 92 -12.74 5.11 -0.04
CA CYS A 92 -11.76 5.70 -0.95
C CYS A 92 -10.88 6.79 -0.34
N ARG A 93 -11.10 7.13 0.93
CA ARG A 93 -10.43 8.21 1.64
C ARG A 93 -9.62 7.67 2.79
N MET A 94 -8.53 8.35 3.10
CA MET A 94 -7.69 8.01 4.25
C MET A 94 -7.02 9.24 4.83
N VAL A 95 -6.88 9.24 6.15
CA VAL A 95 -6.04 10.17 6.90
C VAL A 95 -4.97 9.37 7.62
N MET A 96 -3.74 9.85 7.55
CA MET A 96 -2.59 9.34 8.30
C MET A 96 -2.06 10.46 9.19
N ALA A 97 -1.59 10.11 10.38
CA ALA A 97 -0.92 11.04 11.28
C ALA A 97 0.36 10.41 11.83
N GLY A 98 1.34 11.25 12.09
CA GLY A 98 2.65 10.82 12.53
C GLY A 98 3.52 11.98 12.98
N SER A 99 4.82 11.73 13.05
CA SER A 99 5.82 12.75 13.37
C SER A 99 6.95 12.75 12.34
N SER A 100 7.50 13.94 12.10
CA SER A 100 8.76 14.19 11.43
C SER A 100 9.66 15.03 12.36
N PRO A 101 10.94 15.22 12.01
CA PRO A 101 11.82 16.17 12.69
C PRO A 101 11.27 17.60 12.77
N GLU A 102 10.45 18.00 11.78
CA GLU A 102 9.83 19.32 11.71
C GLU A 102 8.53 19.44 12.53
N GLY A 103 8.03 18.34 13.09
CA GLY A 103 6.86 18.32 13.97
C GLY A 103 5.86 17.23 13.64
N SER A 104 4.62 17.39 14.11
CA SER A 104 3.54 16.47 13.78
C SER A 104 3.11 16.64 12.32
N VAL A 105 2.91 15.52 11.63
CA VAL A 105 2.42 15.49 10.24
C VAL A 105 1.04 14.86 10.21
N SER A 106 0.15 15.44 9.39
CA SER A 106 -1.15 14.86 9.07
C SER A 106 -1.34 14.89 7.56
N HIS A 107 -1.72 13.76 6.98
CA HIS A 107 -1.81 13.61 5.55
C HIS A 107 -3.13 13.00 5.14
N HIS A 108 -3.86 13.72 4.31
CA HIS A 108 -5.14 13.28 3.76
C HIS A 108 -4.96 12.84 2.31
N ARG A 109 -5.63 11.74 1.95
CA ARG A 109 -5.71 11.20 0.61
C ARG A 109 -7.17 10.92 0.28
N ASP A 110 -7.67 11.55 -0.79
CA ASP A 110 -8.94 11.21 -1.40
C ASP A 110 -8.68 10.67 -2.80
N PHE A 111 -8.90 9.38 -2.96
CA PHE A 111 -8.69 8.72 -4.22
C PHE A 111 -9.95 8.74 -5.09
N LEU A 112 -11.11 9.24 -4.65
CA LEU A 112 -12.36 9.25 -5.44
C LEU A 112 -12.21 9.92 -6.82
N ARG A 113 -11.21 10.81 -6.95
CA ARG A 113 -10.85 11.52 -8.19
C ARG A 113 -9.65 10.92 -8.92
N SER A 114 -9.16 9.75 -8.48
CA SER A 114 -8.05 9.05 -9.11
C SER A 114 -8.50 8.43 -10.42
N SER A 115 -8.10 9.05 -11.53
CA SER A 115 -8.45 8.67 -12.90
C SER A 115 -7.58 7.51 -13.43
N ALA A 116 -7.38 6.45 -12.65
CA ALA A 116 -6.70 5.25 -13.17
C ALA A 116 -7.60 4.59 -14.23
N PRO A 117 -7.11 4.32 -15.46
CA PRO A 117 -7.93 3.78 -16.53
C PRO A 117 -8.54 2.43 -16.14
N LEU A 118 -9.81 2.21 -16.49
CA LEU A 118 -10.57 0.99 -16.15
C LEU A 118 -10.03 -0.27 -16.86
N PRO A 119 -10.19 -1.46 -16.24
CA PRO A 119 -10.39 -2.75 -16.86
C PRO A 119 -10.56 -2.84 -18.37
N SER A 120 -9.75 -3.59 -19.12
CA SER A 120 -10.43 -4.40 -20.15
C SER A 120 -11.28 -5.43 -19.41
N VAL A 121 -12.47 -5.75 -19.95
CA VAL A 121 -13.40 -6.72 -19.35
C VAL A 121 -12.65 -8.04 -19.10
N GLY A 122 -12.44 -8.39 -17.83
CA GLY A 122 -11.77 -9.64 -17.42
C GLY A 122 -10.75 -9.52 -16.28
N GLU A 123 -10.22 -8.32 -16.00
CA GLU A 123 -9.30 -8.11 -14.86
C GLU A 123 -10.04 -7.54 -13.63
N GLU A 124 -10.40 -8.41 -12.67
CA GLU A 124 -10.86 -8.00 -11.33
C GLU A 124 -9.68 -7.59 -10.42
N ALA A 125 -8.90 -6.58 -10.81
CA ALA A 125 -7.84 -6.02 -9.97
C ALA A 125 -8.17 -4.57 -9.58
N SER A 126 -8.13 -4.25 -8.28
CA SER A 126 -8.51 -2.92 -7.77
C SER A 126 -7.48 -1.84 -8.16
N ARG A 127 -7.70 -1.20 -9.31
CA ARG A 127 -6.81 -0.19 -9.93
C ARG A 127 -6.69 1.12 -9.15
N PHE A 128 -7.68 1.41 -8.33
CA PHE A 128 -7.80 2.66 -7.60
C PHE A 128 -6.63 2.99 -6.68
N TRP A 129 -5.98 1.94 -6.18
CA TRP A 129 -4.91 2.04 -5.21
C TRP A 129 -3.52 1.97 -5.85
N ARG A 130 -3.37 1.77 -7.16
CA ARG A 130 -2.04 1.68 -7.75
C ARG A 130 -1.36 3.06 -7.85
N PRO A 131 -0.02 3.16 -7.78
CA PRO A 131 0.70 4.39 -8.09
C PRO A 131 0.26 4.93 -9.46
N ARG A 132 0.23 6.26 -9.62
CA ARG A 132 0.02 6.86 -10.94
C ARG A 132 1.16 6.41 -11.86
N GLN A 133 0.85 5.61 -12.87
CA GLN A 133 1.74 5.41 -14.01
C GLN A 133 1.68 6.68 -14.86
N PHE A 134 2.71 7.51 -14.81
CA PHE A 134 2.94 8.47 -15.89
C PHE A 134 3.32 7.65 -17.12
N GLY A 135 2.52 7.74 -18.18
CA GLY A 135 2.65 6.91 -19.37
C GLY A 135 4.05 6.96 -19.96
N GLU A 136 4.52 5.79 -20.35
CA GLU A 136 5.64 5.61 -21.27
C GLU A 136 5.31 6.34 -22.58
N ASN A 137 6.19 7.27 -22.94
CA ASN A 137 6.49 7.77 -24.29
C ASN A 137 5.38 7.64 -25.36
N ASP A 138 4.70 8.76 -25.64
CA ASP A 138 4.27 9.05 -27.01
C ASP A 138 5.52 9.32 -27.86
N ASP A 139 6.25 8.27 -28.19
CA ASP A 139 7.11 8.24 -29.37
C ASP A 139 6.44 7.28 -30.36
N ASN A 140 5.71 7.84 -31.30
CA ASN A 140 5.63 7.22 -32.61
C ASN A 140 5.82 8.27 -33.69
N SER A 141 6.98 8.16 -34.30
CA SER A 141 7.47 8.81 -35.49
C SER A 141 6.57 8.64 -36.71
N GLU A 142 6.75 9.60 -37.62
CA GLU A 142 6.51 9.59 -39.07
C GLU A 142 5.37 10.52 -39.53
N ASP A 143 5.76 11.72 -39.96
CA ASP A 143 5.25 12.23 -41.23
C ASP A 143 6.43 12.72 -42.08
N LYS A 144 6.60 12.02 -43.21
CA LYS A 144 7.47 12.37 -44.32
C LYS A 144 6.84 13.48 -45.15
N ASP A 145 7.72 14.36 -45.64
CA ASP A 145 7.67 15.18 -46.86
C ASP A 145 6.49 16.16 -47.05
N TYR A 146 6.79 17.44 -47.35
CA TYR A 146 6.56 18.09 -48.65
C TYR A 146 7.03 19.55 -48.65
N TYR A 147 7.88 19.86 -49.64
CA TYR A 147 8.46 21.13 -50.13
C TYR A 147 9.57 21.84 -49.34
#